data_AF-A0A629XNA7-F1
#
_entry.id   AF-A0A629XNA7-F1
#
_cell.length_a   1.000
_cell.length_b   1.000
_cell.length_c   1.000
_cell.angle_alpha   90.00
_cell.angle_beta   90.00
_cell.angle_gamma   90.00
#
_symmetry.space_group_name_H-M   'P 1'
#
loop_
_entity.id
_entity.type
_entity.pdbx_description
1 polymer ?
#
loop_
_entity_poly.entity_id
_entity_poly.type
_entity_poly.pdbx_seq_one_letter_code
_entity_poly.pdbx_strand_id
1 'polypeptide(L)' 'MKVSLIAAKAKNGVIGCGPDIPWSAKGEQLLFKALTYNQWLL' A
#
# COMPACT_ATOMS: atom_id res chain seq x y z
N MET A 1 -6.00 21.43 3.70
CA MET A 1 -5.10 20.31 3.35
C MET A 1 -5.88 19.01 3.50
N LYS A 2 -5.91 18.14 2.48
CA LYS A 2 -6.59 16.83 2.56
C LYS A 2 -5.55 15.76 2.92
N VAL A 3 -5.88 14.92 3.89
CA VAL A 3 -5.08 13.73 4.24
C VAL A 3 -5.87 12.49 3.85
N SER A 4 -5.22 11.57 3.16
CA SER A 4 -5.81 10.29 2.73
C SER A 4 -4.91 9.13 3.21
N LEU A 5 -5.49 7.96 3.47
CA LEU A 5 -4.76 6.76 3.86
C LEU A 5 -4.96 5.67 2.81
N ILE A 6 -3.87 5.00 2.43
CA ILE A 6 -3.84 3.83 1.55
C ILE A 6 -2.97 2.75 2.19
N ALA A 7 -3.46 1.51 2.25
CA ALA A 7 -2.71 0.38 2.80
C ALA A 7 -3.19 -0.93 2.17
N ALA A 8 -2.24 -1.84 1.88
CA ALA A 8 -2.53 -3.22 1.55
C ALA A 8 -2.54 -4.06 2.83
N LYS A 9 -3.60 -4.85 3.02
CA LYS A 9 -3.78 -5.70 4.21
C LYS A 9 -4.27 -7.09 3.78
N ALA A 10 -3.66 -8.13 4.34
CA ALA A 10 -4.15 -9.49 4.19
C ALA A 10 -5.50 -9.68 4.91
N LYS A 11 -6.26 -10.71 4.53
CA LYS A 11 -7.59 -11.01 5.11
C LYS A 11 -7.58 -11.07 6.65
N ASN A 12 -6.46 -11.49 7.24
CA ASN A 12 -6.26 -11.64 8.68
C ASN A 12 -5.79 -10.37 9.40
N GLY A 13 -5.58 -9.23 8.72
CA GLY A 13 -5.08 -8.02 9.38
C GLY A 13 -3.62 -7.66 9.13
N VAL A 14 -2.80 -8.62 8.70
CA VAL A 14 -1.36 -8.40 8.56
C VAL A 14 -1.05 -7.43 7.43
N ILE A 15 -0.16 -6.47 7.71
CA ILE A 15 0.36 -5.48 6.74
C ILE A 15 1.85 -5.66 6.41
N GLY A 16 2.58 -6.41 7.24
CA GLY A 16 4.03 -6.59 7.13
C GLY A 16 4.54 -7.72 8.01
N CYS A 17 5.76 -8.17 7.74
CA CYS A 17 6.51 -9.16 8.51
C CYS A 17 7.95 -8.64 8.67
N GLY A 18 8.24 -7.98 9.80
CA GLY A 18 9.49 -7.24 9.96
C GLY A 18 9.56 -6.08 8.95
N PRO A 19 10.66 -5.93 8.18
CA PRO A 19 10.78 -4.90 7.16
C PRO A 19 10.03 -5.20 5.85
N ASP A 20 9.49 -6.42 5.69
CA ASP A 20 8.98 -6.91 4.42
C ASP A 20 7.44 -6.95 4.36
N ILE A 21 6.90 -6.90 3.13
CA ILE A 21 5.51 -7.24 2.84
C ILE A 21 5.44 -8.75 2.57
N PRO A 22 4.73 -9.57 3.37
CA PRO A 22 4.81 -11.03 3.31
C PRO A 22 4.00 -11.66 2.15
N TRP A 23 3.73 -10.91 1.08
CA TRP A 23 3.03 -11.42 -0.10
C TRP A 23 3.46 -10.69 -1.38
N SER A 24 3.09 -11.28 -2.51
CA SER A 24 3.19 -10.66 -3.82
C SER A 24 1.86 -10.80 -4.58
N ALA A 25 1.03 -9.76 -4.52
CA ALA A 25 -0.23 -9.69 -5.25
C ALA A 25 0.00 -8.95 -6.58
N LYS A 26 0.29 -9.70 -7.65
CA LYS A 26 0.61 -9.10 -8.96
C LYS A 26 -0.49 -8.11 -9.40
N GLY A 27 -0.10 -6.89 -9.73
CA GLY A 27 -0.98 -5.81 -10.15
C GLY A 27 -1.41 -4.85 -9.03
N GLU A 28 -1.39 -5.26 -7.75
CA GLU A 28 -1.77 -4.40 -6.63
C GLU A 28 -0.89 -3.13 -6.56
N GLN A 29 0.43 -3.29 -6.76
CA GLN A 29 1.35 -2.16 -6.78
C GLN A 29 1.07 -1.14 -7.92
N LEU A 30 0.35 -1.53 -8.98
CA LEU A 30 -0.09 -0.57 -10.01
C LEU A 30 -1.16 0.38 -9.46
N LEU A 31 -2.04 -0.10 -8.58
CA LEU A 31 -3.03 0.74 -7.91
C LEU A 31 -2.35 1.76 -6.99
N PHE A 32 -1.37 1.32 -6.19
CA PHE A 32 -0.58 2.23 -5.36
C PHE A 32 0.05 3.34 -6.21
N LYS A 33 0.79 2.96 -7.26
CA LYS A 33 1.43 3.93 -8.17
C LYS A 33 0.44 4.91 -8.80
N ALA A 34 -0.72 4.43 -9.26
CA ALA A 34 -1.72 5.29 -9.89
C ALA A 34 -2.35 6.29 -8.89
N LEU A 35 -2.66 5.82 -7.68
CA LEU A 35 -3.31 6.64 -6.65
C LEU A 35 -2.35 7.65 -5.99
N THR A 36 -1.05 7.36 -5.98
CA THR A 36 -0.04 8.21 -5.35
C THR A 36 0.77 9.04 -6.34
N TYR A 37 0.46 8.95 -7.64
CA TYR A 37 1.17 9.70 -8.67
C TYR A 37 1.06 11.21 -8.44
N ASN A 38 2.20 11.90 -8.42
CA ASN A 38 2.31 13.34 -8.10
C ASN A 38 1.68 13.75 -6.76
N GLN A 39 1.52 12.81 -5.82
CA GLN A 39 1.10 13.10 -4.45
C GLN A 39 2.31 13.07 -3.50
N TRP A 40 2.20 13.79 -2.38
CA TRP A 40 3.16 13.65 -1.30
C TRP A 40 2.91 12.35 -0.53
N LEU A 41 3.96 11.55 -0.37
CA LEU A 41 3.97 10.35 0.47
C LEU A 41 4.71 10.68 1.76
N LEU A 42 4.07 10.35 2.89
CA LEU A 42 4.62 10.50 4.24
C LEU A 42 4.97 9.13 4.82
#